data_AF-A0A1V4GV47-F1
#
_entry.id   AF-A0A1V4GV47-F1
#
_cell.length_a   1.000
_cell.length_b   1.000
_cell.length_c   1.000
_cell.angle_alpha   90.00
_cell.angle_beta   90.00
_cell.angle_gamma   90.00
#
_symmetry.space_group_name_H-M   'P 1'
#
loop_
_entity.id
_entity.type
_entity.pdbx_description
1 polymer ?
#
loop_
_entity_poly.entity_id
_entity_poly.type
_entity_poly.pdbx_seq_one_letter_code
_entity_poly.pdbx_strand_id
1 'polypeptide(L)'
;MSALNKAQLLAIICVSEPLVLKDVDGIGEIYIKRLTVSDQGEIAKKADANDNVGSGLVMIAHCVCDKDGKRLFADGDIKQLGTMSASHMTALVTAISEVNGFDDKLADIKKN
;
A
#
# COMPACT_ATOMS: atom_id res chain seq x y z
N MET A 1 -30.26 -6.88 18.57
CA MET A 1 -29.11 -5.98 18.39
C MET A 1 -29.64 -4.66 17.86
N SER A 2 -29.35 -3.54 18.54
CA SER A 2 -29.70 -2.22 18.04
C SER A 2 -28.77 -1.83 16.90
N ALA A 3 -29.27 -1.12 15.89
CA ALA A 3 -28.45 -0.63 14.78
C ALA A 3 -27.37 0.34 15.28
N LEU A 4 -26.19 0.30 14.66
CA LEU A 4 -25.11 1.24 14.95
C LEU A 4 -25.53 2.67 14.58
N ASN A 5 -25.24 3.63 15.44
CA ASN A 5 -25.40 5.05 15.10
C ASN A 5 -24.18 5.57 14.32
N LYS A 6 -24.31 6.78 13.75
CA LYS A 6 -23.25 7.41 12.94
C LYS A 6 -21.89 7.46 13.65
N ALA A 7 -21.85 7.83 14.93
CA ALA A 7 -20.60 7.98 15.67
C ALA A 7 -19.93 6.62 15.91
N GLN A 8 -20.72 5.59 16.23
CA GLN A 8 -20.23 4.22 16.40
C GLN A 8 -19.70 3.65 15.09
N LEU A 9 -20.39 3.88 13.97
CA LEU A 9 -19.93 3.43 12.66
C LEU A 9 -18.62 4.12 12.26
N LEU A 10 -18.52 5.44 12.42
CA LEU A 10 -17.29 6.19 12.11
C LEU A 10 -16.10 5.71 12.93
N ALA A 11 -16.28 5.46 14.23
CA ALA A 11 -15.21 4.96 15.09
C ALA A 11 -14.69 3.57 14.65
N ILE A 12 -15.54 2.74 14.03
CA ILE A 12 -15.15 1.42 13.53
C ILE A 12 -14.41 1.50 12.19
N ILE A 13 -14.86 2.37 11.27
CA ILE A 13 -14.33 2.41 9.89
C ILE A 13 -13.17 3.38 9.70
N CYS A 14 -12.93 4.30 10.64
CA CYS A 14 -11.75 5.16 10.61
C CYS A 14 -10.49 4.33 10.89
N VAL A 15 -9.41 4.66 10.19
CA VAL A 15 -8.10 4.02 10.38
C VAL A 15 -7.56 4.39 11.76
N SER A 16 -7.69 3.48 12.73
CA SER A 16 -7.18 3.65 14.09
C SER A 16 -5.66 3.48 14.17
N GLU A 17 -5.10 2.65 13.30
CA GLU A 17 -3.67 2.34 13.21
C GLU A 17 -3.15 2.68 11.81
N PRO A 18 -2.64 3.91 11.60
CA PRO A 18 -2.26 4.37 10.26
C PRO A 18 -0.98 3.76 9.73
N LEU A 19 -0.17 3.11 10.58
CA LEU A 19 1.11 2.50 10.23
C LEU A 19 1.16 1.07 10.75
N VAL A 20 1.61 0.15 9.91
CA VAL A 20 1.83 -1.24 10.25
C VAL A 20 3.29 -1.57 10.00
N LEU A 21 4.00 -2.04 11.03
CA LEU A 21 5.35 -2.58 10.87
C LEU A 21 5.25 -3.97 10.24
N LYS A 22 5.98 -4.18 9.13
CA LYS A 22 6.05 -5.45 8.42
C LYS A 22 7.51 -5.82 8.18
N ASP A 23 7.86 -7.06 8.48
CA ASP A 23 9.12 -7.65 8.06
C ASP A 23 8.94 -8.22 6.64
N VAL A 24 9.74 -7.71 5.70
CA VAL A 24 9.66 -8.08 4.28
C VAL A 24 10.92 -8.85 3.90
N ASP A 25 10.73 -10.08 3.41
CA ASP A 25 11.84 -10.95 3.03
C ASP A 25 12.79 -10.28 2.03
N GLY A 26 14.09 -10.36 2.30
CA GLY A 26 15.15 -9.72 1.52
C GLY A 26 15.30 -8.20 1.71
N ILE A 27 14.46 -7.55 2.53
CA ILE A 27 14.49 -6.09 2.76
C ILE A 27 14.62 -5.76 4.26
N GLY A 28 13.89 -6.47 5.11
CA GLY A 28 13.79 -6.25 6.54
C GLY A 28 12.53 -5.48 6.95
N GLU A 29 12.57 -4.89 8.15
CA GLU A 29 11.43 -4.23 8.76
C GLU A 29 11.15 -2.84 8.13
N ILE A 30 9.91 -2.65 7.68
CA ILE A 30 9.43 -1.37 7.11
C ILE A 30 8.08 -0.99 7.70
N TYR A 31 7.80 0.32 7.78
CA TYR A 31 6.47 0.81 8.12
C TYR A 31 5.66 1.01 6.85
N ILE A 32 4.48 0.39 6.81
CA ILE A 32 3.51 0.51 5.72
C ILE A 32 2.32 1.33 6.19
N LYS A 33 2.02 2.40 5.47
CA LYS A 33 0.84 3.22 5.70
C LYS A 33 -0.44 2.49 5.27
N ARG A 34 -1.43 2.45 6.17
CA ARG A 34 -2.81 2.13 5.80
C ARG A 34 -3.42 3.30 5.04
N LEU A 35 -3.84 3.04 3.82
CA LEU A 35 -4.40 4.01 2.91
C LEU A 35 -5.85 4.30 3.29
N THR A 36 -6.16 5.58 3.39
CA THR A 36 -7.54 6.05 3.35
C THR A 36 -8.07 6.01 1.91
N VAL A 37 -9.38 6.10 1.74
CA VAL A 37 -10.01 6.25 0.41
C VAL A 37 -9.45 7.47 -0.34
N SER A 38 -9.15 8.55 0.37
CA SER A 38 -8.51 9.73 -0.21
C SER A 38 -7.09 9.45 -0.70
N ASP A 39 -6.30 8.70 0.08
CA ASP A 39 -4.94 8.33 -0.35
C ASP A 39 -4.96 7.44 -1.61
N GLN A 40 -5.88 6.48 -1.68
CA GLN A 40 -6.06 5.65 -2.87
C GLN A 40 -6.40 6.48 -4.11
N GLY A 41 -7.28 7.47 -3.97
CA GLY A 41 -7.61 8.39 -5.07
C GLY A 41 -6.41 9.19 -5.57
N GLU A 42 -5.53 9.63 -4.67
CA GLU A 42 -4.31 10.35 -5.04
C GLU A 42 -3.28 9.44 -5.74
N ILE A 43 -3.15 8.19 -5.28
CA ILE A 43 -2.30 7.19 -5.95
C ILE A 43 -2.84 6.89 -7.35
N ALA A 44 -4.15 6.67 -7.49
CA ALA A 44 -4.79 6.34 -8.77
C ALA A 44 -4.67 7.45 -9.82
N LYS A 45 -4.62 8.73 -9.42
CA LYS A 45 -4.37 9.85 -10.34
C LYS A 45 -2.95 9.88 -10.90
N LYS A 46 -1.99 9.34 -10.15
CA LYS A 46 -0.57 9.31 -10.51
C LYS A 46 -0.15 8.02 -11.20
N ALA A 47 -0.85 6.94 -10.90
CA ALA A 47 -0.72 5.65 -11.57
C ALA A 47 -1.29 5.75 -12.99
N ASP A 48 -0.55 5.27 -13.98
CA ASP A 48 -1.08 5.04 -15.32
C ASP A 48 -1.71 3.65 -15.36
N ALA A 49 -2.99 3.59 -15.73
CA ALA A 49 -3.74 2.33 -15.81
C ALA A 49 -3.15 1.31 -16.80
N ASN A 50 -2.29 1.75 -17.73
CA ASN A 50 -1.60 0.86 -18.68
C ASN A 50 -0.17 0.50 -18.25
N ASP A 51 0.34 1.09 -17.16
CA ASP A 51 1.68 0.83 -16.63
C ASP A 51 1.61 0.23 -15.22
N ASN A 52 1.51 -1.09 -15.18
CA ASN A 52 1.52 -1.86 -13.93
C ASN A 52 2.82 -1.66 -13.13
N VAL A 53 3.94 -1.41 -13.82
CA VAL A 53 5.23 -1.23 -13.14
C VAL A 53 5.28 0.15 -12.49
N GLY A 54 5.01 1.21 -13.25
CA GLY A 54 4.93 2.58 -12.74
C GLY A 54 3.92 2.71 -11.59
N SER A 55 2.76 2.08 -11.72
CA SER A 55 1.73 2.04 -10.67
C SER A 55 2.24 1.40 -9.38
N GLY A 56 2.96 0.28 -9.48
CA GLY A 56 3.59 -0.38 -8.33
C GLY A 56 4.64 0.50 -7.65
N LEU A 57 5.46 1.22 -8.43
CA LEU A 57 6.46 2.14 -7.88
C LEU A 57 5.83 3.35 -7.18
N VAL A 58 4.76 3.92 -7.75
CA VAL A 58 3.98 4.99 -7.11
C VAL A 58 3.37 4.51 -5.80
N MET A 59 2.84 3.29 -5.78
CA MET A 59 2.30 2.69 -4.56
C MET A 59 3.36 2.52 -3.48
N ILE A 60 4.54 2.01 -3.83
CA ILE A 60 5.69 1.91 -2.91
C ILE A 60 6.04 3.28 -2.34
N ALA A 61 6.18 4.31 -3.19
CA ALA A 61 6.56 5.64 -2.74
C ALA A 61 5.53 6.28 -1.79
N HIS A 62 4.25 5.95 -1.95
CA HIS A 62 3.18 6.48 -1.13
C HIS A 62 2.91 5.70 0.16
N CYS A 63 3.25 4.42 0.21
CA CYS A 63 2.91 3.54 1.33
C CYS A 63 4.09 3.23 2.25
N VAL A 64 5.33 3.29 1.76
CA VAL A 64 6.50 3.01 2.60
C VAL A 64 6.91 4.27 3.37
N CYS A 65 6.86 4.18 4.69
CA CYS A 65 7.07 5.27 5.63
C CYS A 65 8.18 4.96 6.64
N ASP A 66 8.65 5.99 7.33
CA ASP A 66 9.35 5.86 8.60
C ASP A 66 8.38 5.60 9.76
N LYS A 67 8.94 5.43 10.96
CA LYS A 67 8.19 5.21 12.21
C LYS A 67 7.24 6.36 12.58
N ASP A 68 7.48 7.55 12.04
CA ASP A 68 6.69 8.77 12.30
C ASP A 68 5.63 8.98 11.20
N GLY A 69 5.53 8.05 10.25
CA GLY A 69 4.55 8.06 9.17
C GLY A 69 4.91 8.95 7.98
N LYS A 70 6.13 9.48 7.94
CA LYS A 70 6.61 10.25 6.79
C LYS A 70 7.07 9.29 5.71
N ARG A 71 6.66 9.55 4.46
CA ARG A 71 7.09 8.77 3.30
C ARG A 71 8.61 8.75 3.19
N LEU A 72 9.19 7.56 2.96
CA LEU A 72 10.63 7.41 2.71
C LEU A 72 11.02 7.87 1.31
N PHE A 73 10.09 7.82 0.37
CA PHE A 73 10.31 8.20 -1.02
C PHE A 73 9.37 9.32 -1.44
N ALA A 74 9.89 10.27 -2.19
CA ALA A 74 9.13 11.30 -2.87
C ALA A 74 8.80 10.87 -4.31
N ASP A 75 7.88 11.59 -4.95
CA ASP A 75 7.50 11.35 -6.35
C ASP A 75 8.69 11.45 -7.32
N GLY A 76 9.73 12.22 -6.97
CA GLY A 76 10.97 12.32 -7.75
C GLY A 76 11.85 11.06 -7.70
N ASP A 77 11.67 10.21 -6.69
CA ASP A 77 12.49 9.03 -6.45
C ASP A 77 12.01 7.81 -7.26
N ILE A 78 10.88 7.92 -7.97
CA ILE A 78 10.29 6.83 -8.76
C ILE A 78 11.29 6.26 -9.78
N LYS A 79 12.11 7.11 -10.41
CA LYS A 79 13.16 6.66 -11.33
C LYS A 79 14.22 5.80 -10.62
N GLN A 80 14.60 6.18 -9.40
CA GLN A 80 15.56 5.41 -8.62
C GLN A 80 14.94 4.10 -8.14
N LEU A 81 13.67 4.12 -7.69
CA LEU A 81 12.92 2.92 -7.34
C LEU A 81 12.84 1.95 -8.53
N GLY A 82 12.71 2.45 -9.76
CA GLY A 82 12.72 1.63 -10.98
C GLY A 82 14.03 0.85 -11.24
N THR A 83 15.09 1.11 -10.48
CA THR A 83 16.34 0.35 -10.57
C THR A 83 16.39 -0.87 -9.63
N MET A 84 15.39 -1.03 -8.76
CA MET A 84 15.32 -2.17 -7.85
C MET A 84 15.11 -3.49 -8.60
N SER A 85 15.49 -4.60 -7.98
CA SER A 85 15.16 -5.91 -8.55
C SER A 85 13.65 -6.13 -8.58
N ALA A 86 13.18 -6.83 -9.61
CA ALA A 86 11.77 -7.22 -9.71
C ALA A 86 11.28 -8.01 -8.48
N SER A 87 12.17 -8.79 -7.84
CA SER A 87 11.86 -9.52 -6.61
C SER A 87 11.53 -8.59 -5.44
N HIS A 88 12.34 -7.56 -5.20
CA HIS A 88 12.08 -6.59 -4.13
C HIS A 88 10.84 -5.75 -4.41
N MET A 89 10.62 -5.36 -5.67
CA MET A 89 9.40 -4.67 -6.06
C MET A 89 8.16 -5.51 -5.72
N THR A 90 8.17 -6.79 -6.12
CA THR A 90 7.04 -7.70 -5.88
C THR A 90 6.80 -7.92 -4.39
N ALA A 91 7.87 -8.07 -3.60
CA ALA A 91 7.77 -8.25 -2.15
C ALA A 91 7.14 -7.02 -1.47
N LEU A 92 7.57 -5.82 -1.83
CA LEU A 92 7.01 -4.58 -1.29
C LEU A 92 5.55 -4.38 -1.68
N VAL A 93 5.22 -4.57 -2.96
CA VAL A 93 3.85 -4.46 -3.47
C VAL A 93 2.93 -5.44 -2.75
N THR A 94 3.38 -6.67 -2.55
CA THR A 94 2.63 -7.71 -1.83
C THR A 94 2.39 -7.32 -0.38
N ALA A 95 3.43 -6.88 0.34
CA ALA A 95 3.29 -6.43 1.72
C ALA A 95 2.33 -5.23 1.85
N ILE A 96 2.36 -4.31 0.89
CA ILE A 96 1.43 -3.17 0.83
C ILE A 96 -0.01 -3.65 0.59
N SER A 97 -0.21 -4.58 -0.34
CA SER A 97 -1.52 -5.15 -0.64
C SER A 97 -2.12 -5.88 0.55
N GLU A 98 -1.33 -6.66 1.28
CA GLU A 98 -1.77 -7.32 2.53
C GLU A 98 -2.24 -6.32 3.59
N VAL A 99 -1.49 -5.23 3.79
CA VAL A 99 -1.83 -4.22 4.81
C VAL A 99 -3.09 -3.44 4.44
N ASN A 100 -3.29 -3.18 3.15
CA ASN A 100 -4.37 -2.34 2.64
C ASN A 100 -5.60 -3.13 2.17
N GLY A 101 -5.55 -4.46 2.25
CA GLY A 101 -6.65 -5.33 1.82
C GLY A 101 -6.91 -5.25 0.31
N PHE A 102 -5.87 -5.01 -0.50
CA PHE A 102 -5.96 -5.06 -1.97
C PHE A 102 -5.95 -6.49 -2.52
N ASP A 103 -6.25 -7.46 -1.68
CA ASP A 103 -6.20 -8.87 -2.05
C ASP A 103 -7.46 -9.24 -2.86
N ASP A 104 -7.39 -8.95 -4.15
CA ASP A 104 -8.27 -9.55 -5.16
C ASP A 104 -7.54 -10.77 -5.76
N LYS A 105 -7.92 -11.97 -5.34
CA LYS A 105 -7.94 -13.16 -6.21
C LYS A 105 -6.66 -13.46 -7.04
N LEU A 106 -5.45 -13.30 -6.51
CA LEU A 106 -4.27 -13.91 -7.15
C LEU A 106 -4.27 -15.46 -7.02
N ALA A 107 -5.19 -16.03 -6.24
CA ALA A 107 -5.39 -17.47 -6.13
C ALA A 107 -6.17 -18.12 -7.29
N ASP A 108 -6.91 -17.35 -8.11
CA ASP A 108 -7.78 -17.92 -9.17
C ASP A 108 -7.10 -18.07 -10.54
N ILE A 109 -5.84 -17.61 -10.71
CA ILE A 109 -5.10 -17.77 -11.98
C ILE A 109 -4.30 -19.09 -12.03
N LYS A 110 -4.19 -19.83 -10.92
CA LYS A 110 -3.54 -21.17 -10.90
C LYS A 110 -4.49 -22.35 -11.19
N LYS A 111 -5.73 -22.10 -11.61
CA LYS A 111 -6.68 -23.13 -12.02
C LYS A 111 -7.37 -22.74 -13.32
N ASN A 112 -6.65 -22.83 -14.44
CA ASN A 112 -7.19 -23.15 -15.77
C ASN A 112 -6.06 -23.66 -16.66
#